data_AF-A0A7H8S771-F1
#
_entry.id   AF-A0A7H8S771-F1
#
_cell.length_a   1.000
_cell.length_b   1.000
_cell.length_c   1.000
_cell.angle_alpha   90.00
_cell.angle_beta   90.00
_cell.angle_gamma   90.00
#
_symmetry.space_group_name_H-M   'P 1'
#
loop_
_entity.id
_entity.type
_entity.pdbx_description
1 polymer ?
#
loop_
_entity_poly.entity_id
_entity_poly.type
_entity_poly.pdbx_seq_one_letter_code
_entity_poly.pdbx_strand_id
1 'polypeptide(L)'
;MADGITKKEGFAMYEHLILLHSDYSEGKRIAFHQVHKSVLGLKDFKELTDKLKAFYPELSFGFHHVKTDAKTWESVVEYDKFFQEVFPVNKFETFTRFLADEDEITSFDIANLITSKLECTHLKLQKLLYFFYVSYVKKYAEAPFKEKLVAWQHGPVVEEVYDMYKKYGRSSINEPAEDNDVLIYKDDEFKLSVYSRFLQTSSCGKYLDVLDETLDKYESYNAWSLVNLTHQPGTPWDIVTEGGRRLNKIIDEDLIKEFTMKH
;
A
#
# COMPACT_ATOMS: atom_id res chain seq x y z
N MET A 1 9.06 -16.10 69.07
CA MET A 1 8.55 -14.91 68.37
C MET A 1 9.72 -13.99 68.11
N ALA A 2 9.68 -13.31 66.95
CA ALA A 2 10.67 -12.42 66.33
C ALA A 2 11.86 -13.11 65.65
N ASP A 3 12.25 -12.82 64.42
CA ASP A 3 11.55 -12.21 63.27
C ASP A 3 12.40 -12.57 62.04
N GLY A 4 11.84 -13.36 61.13
CA GLY A 4 12.46 -13.69 59.85
C GLY A 4 12.11 -12.62 58.83
N ILE A 5 12.91 -11.56 58.74
CA ILE A 5 12.81 -10.58 57.65
C ILE A 5 13.47 -11.20 56.41
N THR A 6 12.71 -12.00 55.67
CA THR A 6 13.02 -12.29 54.27
C THR A 6 12.83 -11.00 53.48
N LYS A 7 13.95 -10.39 53.05
CA LYS A 7 13.98 -9.39 51.98
C LYS A 7 13.20 -9.97 50.79
N LYS A 8 12.04 -9.40 50.45
CA LYS A 8 11.47 -9.58 49.12
C LYS A 8 12.44 -8.91 48.14
N GLU A 9 13.19 -9.72 47.40
CA GLU A 9 13.93 -9.25 46.22
C GLU A 9 12.90 -8.60 45.29
N GLY A 10 13.06 -7.30 45.03
CA GLY A 10 12.23 -6.60 44.06
C GLY A 10 12.51 -7.19 42.68
N PHE A 11 11.50 -7.79 42.06
CA PHE A 11 11.59 -8.22 40.66
C PHE A 11 12.08 -7.04 39.81
N ALA A 12 13.10 -7.27 38.98
CA ALA A 12 13.63 -6.24 38.10
C ALA A 12 12.54 -5.87 37.08
N MET A 13 12.00 -4.66 37.19
CA MET A 13 11.00 -4.14 36.27
C MET A 13 11.70 -3.61 35.01
N TYR A 14 11.20 -4.01 33.85
CA TYR A 14 11.64 -3.55 32.54
C TYR A 14 10.69 -2.48 32.00
N GLU A 15 11.27 -1.42 31.44
CA GLU A 15 10.55 -0.33 30.79
C GLU A 15 10.55 -0.59 29.28
N HIS A 16 9.39 -0.90 28.70
CA HIS A 16 9.19 -1.12 27.28
C HIS A 16 8.70 0.18 26.64
N LEU A 17 9.52 0.75 25.77
CA LEU A 17 9.21 1.95 25.00
C LEU A 17 8.81 1.51 23.60
N ILE A 18 7.60 1.88 23.20
CA ILE A 18 6.96 1.35 22.01
C ILE A 18 6.46 2.53 21.18
N LEU A 19 6.97 2.66 19.96
CA LEU A 19 6.41 3.57 18.96
C LEU A 19 5.63 2.74 17.95
N LEU A 20 4.31 2.77 18.04
CA LEU A 20 3.39 2.04 17.19
C LEU A 20 3.09 2.87 15.94
N HIS A 21 3.13 2.23 14.79
CA HIS A 21 2.55 2.71 13.55
C HIS A 21 1.54 1.68 13.03
N SER A 22 0.38 2.16 12.58
CA SER A 22 -0.69 1.33 12.03
C SER A 22 -0.92 1.76 10.59
N ASP A 23 -0.61 0.87 9.64
CA ASP A 23 -1.07 1.03 8.25
C ASP A 23 -2.48 0.43 8.15
N TYR A 24 -3.47 1.31 7.95
CA TYR A 24 -4.87 0.95 7.84
C TYR A 24 -5.20 0.29 6.49
N SER A 25 -4.33 0.40 5.48
CA SER A 25 -4.56 -0.15 4.14
C SER A 25 -4.20 -1.64 4.03
N GLU A 26 -3.15 -2.08 4.74
CA GLU A 26 -2.72 -3.49 4.77
C GLU A 26 -3.16 -4.24 6.04
N GLY A 27 -3.77 -3.53 7.01
CA GLY A 27 -4.10 -4.10 8.32
C GLY A 27 -2.89 -4.45 9.18
N LYS A 28 -1.70 -3.98 8.79
CA LYS A 28 -0.42 -4.30 9.40
C LYS A 28 -0.08 -3.27 10.48
N ARG A 29 0.15 -3.74 11.70
CA ARG A 29 0.59 -2.91 12.83
C ARG A 29 2.04 -3.25 13.15
N ILE A 30 2.93 -2.28 13.01
CA ILE A 30 4.35 -2.43 13.33
C ILE A 30 4.71 -1.55 14.51
N ALA A 31 5.62 -2.00 15.37
CA ALA A 31 6.06 -1.21 16.50
C ALA A 31 7.58 -1.21 16.63
N PHE A 32 8.17 -0.01 16.73
CA PHE A 32 9.54 0.11 17.18
C PHE A 32 9.60 -0.09 18.69
N HIS A 33 10.31 -1.13 19.13
CA HIS A 33 10.35 -1.58 20.52
C HIS A 33 11.77 -1.50 21.09
N GLN A 34 11.93 -0.73 22.17
CA GLN A 34 13.14 -0.72 22.97
C GLN A 34 12.86 -1.06 24.43
N VAL A 35 13.82 -1.71 25.08
CA VAL A 35 13.71 -2.13 26.48
C VAL A 35 14.84 -1.51 27.30
N HIS A 36 14.47 -0.88 28.41
CA HIS A 36 15.42 -0.26 29.32
C HIS A 36 15.21 -0.77 30.76
N LYS A 37 16.30 -0.85 31.53
CA LYS A 37 16.26 -1.16 32.97
C LYS A 37 15.95 0.06 33.84
N SER A 38 15.87 1.25 33.23
CA SER A 38 15.55 2.49 33.91
C SER A 38 14.93 3.48 32.93
N VAL A 39 14.18 4.44 33.47
CA VAL A 39 13.52 5.53 32.73
C VAL A 39 14.48 6.48 32.01
N LEU A 40 15.80 6.39 32.22
CA LEU A 40 16.79 7.23 31.53
C LEU A 40 16.73 7.07 30.00
N GLY A 41 16.35 5.90 29.49
CA GLY A 41 16.18 5.65 28.05
C GLY A 41 14.99 6.38 27.41
N LEU A 42 14.05 6.91 28.21
CA LEU A 42 12.88 7.64 27.70
C LEU A 42 13.28 8.92 26.95
N LYS A 43 14.34 9.60 27.40
CA LYS A 43 14.75 10.86 26.79
C LYS A 43 15.29 10.63 25.39
N ASP A 44 16.22 9.67 25.26
CA ASP A 44 16.82 9.30 23.96
C ASP A 44 15.76 8.74 23.00
N PHE A 45 14.85 7.90 23.53
CA PHE A 45 13.73 7.38 22.75
C PHE A 45 12.82 8.52 22.29
N LYS A 46 12.49 9.47 23.15
CA LYS A 46 11.65 10.62 22.79
C LYS A 46 12.29 11.48 21.70
N GLU A 47 13.57 11.83 21.85
CA GLU A 47 14.31 12.58 20.83
C GLU A 47 14.35 11.85 19.48
N LEU A 48 14.48 10.52 19.51
CA LEU A 48 14.39 9.67 18.32
C LEU A 48 13.00 9.70 17.69
N THR A 49 11.93 9.60 18.50
CA THR A 49 10.54 9.67 18.03
C THR A 49 10.19 11.04 17.46
N ASP A 50 10.71 12.13 18.04
CA ASP A 50 10.49 13.49 17.56
C ASP A 50 11.17 13.70 16.21
N LYS A 51 12.40 13.17 16.03
CA LYS A 51 13.07 13.15 14.73
C LYS A 51 12.27 12.36 13.70
N LEU A 52 11.80 11.15 14.04
CA LEU A 52 10.97 10.35 13.15
C LEU A 52 9.70 11.10 12.72
N LYS A 53 8.98 11.71 13.67
CA LYS A 53 7.79 12.51 13.36
C LYS A 53 8.12 13.73 12.49
N ALA A 54 9.30 14.31 12.62
CA ALA A 54 9.73 15.40 11.75
C ALA A 54 10.09 14.92 10.33
N PHE A 55 10.66 13.71 10.19
CA PHE A 55 10.95 13.10 8.89
C PHE A 55 9.70 12.54 8.21
N TYR A 56 8.71 12.09 8.98
CA TYR A 56 7.45 11.50 8.53
C TYR A 56 6.24 12.21 9.18
N PRO A 57 5.99 13.50 8.89
CA PRO A 57 4.99 14.32 9.58
C PRO A 57 3.55 13.85 9.36
N GLU A 58 3.31 13.14 8.27
CA GLU A 58 1.99 12.66 7.87
C GLU A 58 1.63 11.29 8.47
N LEU A 59 2.62 10.57 9.03
CA LEU A 59 2.39 9.26 9.65
C LEU A 59 1.91 9.43 11.10
N SER A 60 0.84 8.70 11.43
CA SER A 60 0.37 8.62 12.81
C SER A 60 1.24 7.64 13.60
N PHE A 61 1.79 8.13 14.71
CA PHE A 61 2.57 7.32 15.64
C PHE A 61 1.95 7.35 17.04
N GLY A 62 1.59 6.17 17.55
CA GLY A 62 1.18 5.97 18.93
C GLY A 62 2.40 5.71 19.82
N PHE A 63 2.56 6.48 20.89
CA PHE A 63 3.59 6.18 21.89
C PHE A 63 2.99 5.40 23.05
N HIS A 64 3.57 4.25 23.36
CA HIS A 64 3.19 3.42 24.49
C HIS A 64 4.40 3.15 25.39
N HIS A 65 4.14 3.17 26.69
CA HIS A 65 5.11 2.84 27.71
C HIS A 65 4.52 1.76 28.61
N VAL A 66 5.12 0.57 28.57
CA VAL A 66 4.64 -0.60 29.31
C VAL A 66 5.71 -1.08 30.29
N LYS A 67 5.30 -1.50 31.49
CA LYS A 67 6.20 -2.04 32.50
C LYS A 67 5.89 -3.50 32.76
N THR A 68 6.89 -4.36 32.61
CA THR A 68 6.73 -5.80 32.86
C THR A 68 7.92 -6.35 33.62
N ASP A 69 7.82 -7.59 34.09
CA ASP A 69 8.89 -8.31 34.81
C ASP A 69 9.90 -9.00 33.87
N ALA A 70 9.66 -8.97 32.56
CA ALA A 70 10.52 -9.58 31.55
C ALA A 70 10.79 -8.64 30.36
N LYS A 71 11.96 -8.76 29.73
CA LYS A 71 12.35 -7.92 28.58
C LYS A 71 11.68 -8.30 27.24
N THR A 72 10.83 -9.30 27.23
CA THR A 72 10.29 -9.96 26.04
C THR A 72 9.10 -9.21 25.45
N TRP A 73 8.77 -9.43 24.18
CA TRP A 73 7.53 -8.87 23.63
C TRP A 73 6.30 -9.62 24.17
N GLU A 74 6.47 -10.91 24.44
CA GLU A 74 5.46 -11.78 25.02
C GLU A 74 4.92 -11.24 26.35
N SER A 75 5.79 -10.64 27.20
CA SER A 75 5.34 -10.03 28.45
C SER A 75 4.53 -8.75 28.23
N VAL A 76 4.78 -8.01 27.14
CA VAL A 76 3.95 -6.87 26.71
C VAL A 76 2.57 -7.37 26.26
N VAL A 77 2.51 -8.47 25.50
CA VAL A 77 1.26 -9.09 25.02
C VAL A 77 0.46 -9.73 26.16
N GLU A 78 1.13 -10.26 27.18
CA GLU A 78 0.48 -10.74 28.41
C GLU A 78 -0.09 -9.58 29.24
N TYR A 79 0.62 -8.46 29.29
CA TYR A 79 0.16 -7.25 29.97
C TYR A 79 -1.05 -6.61 29.25
N ASP A 80 -1.02 -6.53 27.92
CA ASP A 80 -2.10 -5.98 27.10
C ASP A 80 -2.23 -6.72 25.75
N LYS A 81 -3.39 -7.36 25.57
CA LYS A 81 -3.71 -8.15 24.36
C LYS A 81 -3.81 -7.31 23.09
N PHE A 82 -3.93 -5.98 23.20
CA PHE A 82 -3.83 -5.08 22.06
C PHE A 82 -2.58 -5.32 21.20
N PHE A 83 -1.45 -5.68 21.84
CA PHE A 83 -0.18 -5.90 21.17
C PHE A 83 -0.04 -7.28 20.50
N GLN A 84 -1.04 -8.16 20.62
CA GLN A 84 -0.98 -9.52 20.07
C GLN A 84 -0.85 -9.52 18.54
N GLU A 85 -1.47 -8.56 17.85
CA GLU A 85 -1.45 -8.42 16.39
C GLU A 85 -0.43 -7.36 15.92
N VAL A 86 0.49 -6.96 16.79
CA VAL A 86 1.52 -5.96 16.49
C VAL A 86 2.85 -6.66 16.28
N PHE A 87 3.52 -6.36 15.17
CA PHE A 87 4.84 -6.88 14.83
C PHE A 87 5.95 -6.01 15.43
N PRO A 88 6.73 -6.49 16.43
CA PRO A 88 7.78 -5.71 17.06
C PRO A 88 9.07 -5.69 16.24
N VAL A 89 9.69 -4.52 16.15
CA VAL A 89 10.99 -4.29 15.50
C VAL A 89 11.93 -3.64 16.50
N ASN A 90 13.08 -4.27 16.73
CA ASN A 90 14.04 -3.85 17.77
C ASN A 90 15.21 -3.00 17.26
N LYS A 91 15.37 -2.89 15.93
CA LYS A 91 16.41 -2.09 15.28
C LYS A 91 15.78 -0.91 14.55
N PHE A 92 16.30 0.27 14.82
CA PHE A 92 15.77 1.51 14.25
C PHE A 92 15.85 1.51 12.71
N GLU A 93 16.95 1.06 12.15
CA GLU A 93 17.18 1.03 10.69
C GLU A 93 16.28 0.01 9.98
N THR A 94 15.81 -1.00 10.70
CA THR A 94 14.84 -1.97 10.16
C THR A 94 13.44 -1.40 10.24
N PHE A 95 13.11 -0.69 11.33
CA PHE A 95 11.85 0.03 11.46
C PHE A 95 11.70 1.12 10.41
N THR A 96 12.71 1.97 10.20
CA THR A 96 12.69 3.00 9.16
C THR A 96 12.64 2.40 7.76
N ARG A 97 13.19 1.20 7.54
CA ARG A 97 13.03 0.51 6.25
C ARG A 97 11.61 0.00 6.06
N PHE A 98 10.92 -0.46 7.10
CA PHE A 98 9.50 -0.73 6.98
C PHE A 98 8.69 0.53 6.68
N LEU A 99 9.09 1.69 7.19
CA LEU A 99 8.47 2.97 6.85
C LEU A 99 8.85 3.48 5.43
N ALA A 100 10.03 3.11 4.92
CA ALA A 100 10.55 3.54 3.62
C ALA A 100 10.27 2.56 2.47
N ASP A 101 10.09 1.26 2.75
CA ASP A 101 9.55 0.30 1.78
C ASP A 101 8.10 0.66 1.41
N GLU A 102 7.44 1.56 2.18
CA GLU A 102 6.18 2.21 1.80
C GLU A 102 6.35 3.34 0.75
N ASP A 103 7.57 3.70 0.32
CA ASP A 103 7.79 4.65 -0.79
C ASP A 103 7.61 4.01 -2.18
N GLU A 104 7.55 2.68 -2.28
CA GLU A 104 7.29 2.02 -3.56
C GLU A 104 5.79 2.09 -3.89
N ILE A 105 5.47 2.91 -4.88
CA ILE A 105 4.12 2.99 -5.43
C ILE A 105 3.75 1.63 -6.04
N THR A 106 2.66 1.06 -5.55
CA THR A 106 2.09 -0.19 -6.02
C THR A 106 1.05 0.05 -7.10
N SER A 107 0.69 -1.01 -7.81
CA SER A 107 -0.47 -1.00 -8.71
C SER A 107 -1.78 -0.67 -7.99
N PHE A 108 -1.90 -1.01 -6.70
CA PHE A 108 -3.05 -0.68 -5.86
C PHE A 108 -3.14 0.81 -5.54
N ASP A 109 -2.02 1.47 -5.28
CA ASP A 109 -2.00 2.92 -5.03
C ASP A 109 -2.57 3.68 -6.23
N ILE A 110 -2.12 3.32 -7.43
CA ILE A 110 -2.61 3.90 -8.68
C ILE A 110 -4.08 3.54 -8.92
N ALA A 111 -4.47 2.28 -8.70
CA ALA A 111 -5.86 1.87 -8.85
C ALA A 111 -6.78 2.63 -7.89
N ASN A 112 -6.38 2.80 -6.64
CA ASN A 112 -7.10 3.58 -5.64
C ASN A 112 -7.20 5.05 -6.07
N LEU A 113 -6.11 5.63 -6.53
CA LEU A 113 -6.08 7.00 -7.01
C LEU A 113 -7.01 7.21 -8.22
N ILE A 114 -7.04 6.29 -9.19
CA ILE A 114 -8.02 6.30 -10.29
C ILE A 114 -9.45 6.27 -9.74
N THR A 115 -9.77 5.32 -8.87
CA THR A 115 -11.15 5.19 -8.31
C THR A 115 -11.56 6.35 -7.42
N SER A 116 -10.60 7.12 -6.89
CA SER A 116 -10.88 8.33 -6.11
C SER A 116 -11.33 9.50 -6.99
N LYS A 117 -10.84 9.55 -8.25
CA LYS A 117 -11.16 10.59 -9.25
C LYS A 117 -12.32 10.20 -10.17
N LEU A 118 -12.48 8.90 -10.45
CA LEU A 118 -13.42 8.40 -11.46
C LEU A 118 -14.15 7.15 -11.00
N GLU A 119 -15.48 7.20 -11.05
CA GLU A 119 -16.32 6.02 -10.88
C GLU A 119 -16.23 5.11 -12.10
N CYS A 120 -15.88 3.84 -11.88
CA CYS A 120 -15.71 2.89 -12.96
C CYS A 120 -15.92 1.45 -12.50
N THR A 121 -16.20 0.57 -13.46
CA THR A 121 -16.22 -0.88 -13.23
C THR A 121 -14.80 -1.44 -13.13
N HIS A 122 -14.62 -2.61 -12.54
CA HIS A 122 -13.29 -3.25 -12.45
C HIS A 122 -12.63 -3.45 -13.83
N LEU A 123 -13.41 -3.74 -14.88
CA LEU A 123 -12.89 -3.89 -16.24
C LEU A 123 -12.32 -2.56 -16.77
N LYS A 124 -13.05 -1.45 -16.57
CA LYS A 124 -12.57 -0.12 -16.98
C LYS A 124 -11.35 0.30 -16.16
N LEU A 125 -11.34 0.04 -14.85
CA LEU A 125 -10.18 0.28 -13.98
C LEU A 125 -8.93 -0.43 -14.51
N GLN A 126 -9.02 -1.71 -14.86
CA GLN A 126 -7.89 -2.47 -15.41
C GLN A 126 -7.36 -1.86 -16.71
N LYS A 127 -8.24 -1.34 -17.58
CA LYS A 127 -7.79 -0.69 -18.83
C LYS A 127 -7.15 0.67 -18.56
N LEU A 128 -7.72 1.47 -17.65
CA LEU A 128 -7.14 2.76 -17.26
C LEU A 128 -5.78 2.58 -16.59
N LEU A 129 -5.62 1.57 -15.73
CA LEU A 129 -4.35 1.22 -15.10
C LEU A 129 -3.29 0.81 -16.13
N TYR A 130 -3.67 0.01 -17.14
CA TYR A 130 -2.77 -0.31 -18.25
C TYR A 130 -2.37 0.94 -19.06
N PHE A 131 -3.33 1.80 -19.42
CA PHE A 131 -3.01 3.01 -20.18
C PHE A 131 -2.17 4.01 -19.39
N PHE A 132 -2.40 4.11 -18.07
CA PHE A 132 -1.52 4.82 -17.15
C PHE A 132 -0.09 4.26 -17.22
N TYR A 133 0.07 2.93 -17.12
CA TYR A 133 1.38 2.29 -17.21
C TYR A 133 2.11 2.62 -18.51
N VAL A 134 1.41 2.50 -19.65
CA VAL A 134 1.96 2.83 -20.97
C VAL A 134 2.37 4.31 -21.05
N SER A 135 1.52 5.23 -20.60
CA SER A 135 1.83 6.67 -20.60
C SER A 135 3.03 7.00 -19.72
N TYR A 136 3.13 6.37 -18.55
CA TYR A 136 4.22 6.58 -17.60
C TYR A 136 5.56 6.09 -18.17
N VAL A 137 5.61 4.86 -18.66
CA VAL A 137 6.80 4.27 -19.29
C VAL A 137 7.25 5.12 -20.49
N LYS A 138 6.31 5.66 -21.27
CA LYS A 138 6.66 6.55 -22.39
C LYS A 138 7.26 7.88 -21.96
N LYS A 139 6.77 8.44 -20.86
CA LYS A 139 7.21 9.76 -20.38
C LYS A 139 8.53 9.69 -19.62
N TYR A 140 8.76 8.61 -18.87
CA TYR A 140 9.89 8.51 -17.95
C TYR A 140 10.86 7.36 -18.23
N ALA A 141 10.56 6.48 -19.20
CA ALA A 141 11.36 5.31 -19.55
C ALA A 141 11.60 4.33 -18.37
N GLU A 142 10.73 4.36 -17.36
CA GLU A 142 10.76 3.53 -16.16
C GLU A 142 9.36 2.97 -15.85
N ALA A 143 9.27 1.79 -15.23
CA ALA A 143 8.00 1.22 -14.78
C ALA A 143 7.44 1.99 -13.56
N PRO A 144 6.13 2.33 -13.54
CA PRO A 144 5.51 3.01 -12.40
C PRO A 144 5.28 2.11 -11.18
N PHE A 145 5.29 0.78 -11.36
CA PHE A 145 5.12 -0.21 -10.28
C PHE A 145 5.67 -1.57 -10.73
N LYS A 146 5.88 -2.50 -9.78
CA LYS A 146 6.58 -3.79 -10.02
C LYS A 146 5.66 -4.92 -10.48
N GLU A 147 4.37 -4.83 -10.19
CA GLU A 147 3.38 -5.85 -10.52
C GLU A 147 3.28 -6.02 -12.04
N LYS A 148 3.09 -7.27 -12.46
CA LYS A 148 3.16 -7.63 -13.88
C LYS A 148 1.84 -7.38 -14.58
N LEU A 149 1.93 -6.91 -15.81
CA LEU A 149 0.81 -6.89 -16.74
C LEU A 149 0.70 -8.25 -17.44
N VAL A 150 -0.47 -8.88 -17.35
CA VAL A 150 -0.75 -10.19 -17.95
C VAL A 150 -1.84 -10.04 -19.00
N ALA A 151 -1.61 -10.60 -20.18
CA ALA A 151 -2.50 -10.53 -21.33
C ALA A 151 -3.65 -11.54 -21.20
N TRP A 152 -4.75 -11.10 -20.60
CA TRP A 152 -5.97 -11.89 -20.44
C TRP A 152 -6.96 -11.68 -21.60
N GLN A 153 -8.05 -12.44 -21.61
CA GLN A 153 -9.05 -12.44 -22.68
C GLN A 153 -9.58 -11.03 -23.03
N HIS A 154 -9.75 -10.15 -22.04
CA HIS A 154 -10.26 -8.78 -22.22
C HIS A 154 -9.15 -7.72 -22.13
N GLY A 155 -7.94 -8.08 -22.55
CA GLY A 155 -6.80 -7.16 -22.57
C GLY A 155 -5.84 -7.34 -21.39
N PRO A 156 -4.86 -6.44 -21.24
CA PRO A 156 -3.88 -6.44 -20.14
C PRO A 156 -4.53 -6.31 -18.76
N VAL A 157 -4.04 -7.06 -17.78
CA VAL A 157 -4.56 -7.08 -16.41
C VAL A 157 -3.40 -7.11 -15.42
N VAL A 158 -3.50 -6.35 -14.34
CA VAL A 158 -2.72 -6.59 -13.12
C VAL A 158 -3.54 -7.51 -12.23
N GLU A 159 -3.05 -8.72 -11.98
CA GLU A 159 -3.83 -9.81 -11.36
C GLU A 159 -4.25 -9.45 -9.94
N GLU A 160 -3.36 -8.84 -9.17
CA GLU A 160 -3.59 -8.41 -7.79
C GLU A 160 -4.75 -7.40 -7.72
N VAL A 161 -4.75 -6.41 -8.61
CA VAL A 161 -5.85 -5.43 -8.73
C VAL A 161 -7.14 -6.11 -9.19
N TYR A 162 -7.08 -7.11 -10.07
CA TYR A 162 -8.27 -7.84 -10.50
C TYR A 162 -8.89 -8.61 -9.33
N ASP A 163 -8.08 -9.33 -8.56
CA ASP A 163 -8.56 -10.13 -7.44
C ASP A 163 -9.26 -9.30 -6.37
N MET A 164 -8.78 -8.07 -6.14
CA MET A 164 -9.40 -7.12 -5.21
C MET A 164 -10.76 -6.60 -5.69
N TYR A 165 -10.87 -6.27 -6.98
CA TYR A 165 -12.03 -5.55 -7.53
C TYR A 165 -13.02 -6.43 -8.31
N LYS A 166 -12.70 -7.69 -8.60
CA LYS A 166 -13.59 -8.60 -9.36
C LYS A 166 -14.94 -8.83 -8.69
N LYS A 167 -15.02 -8.71 -7.37
CA LYS A 167 -16.25 -8.85 -6.58
C LYS A 167 -17.36 -7.88 -7.00
N TYR A 168 -17.00 -6.72 -7.57
CA TYR A 168 -17.98 -5.75 -8.06
C TYR A 168 -18.61 -6.13 -9.40
N GLY A 169 -18.11 -7.18 -10.07
CA GLY A 169 -18.69 -7.69 -11.31
C GLY A 169 -18.84 -6.59 -12.38
N ARG A 170 -20.08 -6.35 -12.80
CA ARG A 170 -20.42 -5.31 -13.79
C ARG A 170 -20.80 -3.97 -13.16
N SER A 171 -20.98 -3.92 -11.85
CA SER A 171 -21.30 -2.71 -11.10
C SER A 171 -20.11 -1.77 -11.00
N SER A 172 -20.38 -0.51 -10.68
CA SER A 172 -19.32 0.43 -10.32
C SER A 172 -18.61 -0.05 -9.05
N ILE A 173 -17.31 0.21 -8.92
CA ILE A 173 -16.53 -0.14 -7.72
C ILE A 173 -17.04 0.58 -6.45
N ASN A 174 -17.80 1.66 -6.61
CA ASN A 174 -18.42 2.41 -5.52
C ASN A 174 -19.87 1.96 -5.23
N GLU A 175 -20.41 1.02 -6.00
CA GLU A 175 -21.74 0.45 -5.80
C GLU A 175 -21.66 -0.86 -4.99
N PRO A 176 -22.74 -1.25 -4.29
CA PRO A 176 -22.82 -2.56 -3.66
C PRO A 176 -22.51 -3.67 -4.69
N ALA A 177 -21.54 -4.52 -4.35
CA ALA A 177 -21.26 -5.72 -5.12
C ALA A 177 -22.50 -6.63 -5.11
N GLU A 178 -22.83 -7.24 -6.25
CA GLU A 178 -24.04 -8.07 -6.41
C GLU A 178 -24.09 -9.25 -5.40
N ASP A 179 -22.95 -9.67 -4.84
CA ASP A 179 -22.80 -10.86 -3.97
C ASP A 179 -22.18 -10.58 -2.57
N ASN A 180 -22.02 -9.33 -2.13
CA ASN A 180 -21.44 -9.02 -0.82
C ASN A 180 -22.21 -7.90 -0.09
N ASP A 181 -22.79 -8.23 1.07
CA ASP A 181 -23.46 -7.30 2.00
C ASP A 181 -22.52 -6.26 2.64
N VAL A 182 -21.23 -6.27 2.30
CA VAL A 182 -20.25 -5.28 2.79
C VAL A 182 -20.12 -4.15 1.77
N LEU A 183 -20.85 -3.08 2.02
CA LEU A 183 -20.65 -1.78 1.38
C LEU A 183 -19.29 -1.21 1.80
N ILE A 184 -18.28 -1.29 0.93
CA ILE A 184 -17.08 -0.46 1.07
C ILE A 184 -17.36 0.83 0.31
N TYR A 185 -18.00 1.80 0.98
CA TYR A 185 -18.03 3.16 0.47
C TYR A 185 -16.61 3.72 0.58
N LYS A 186 -16.03 4.10 -0.57
CA LYS A 186 -14.86 4.98 -0.61
C LYS A 186 -15.36 6.40 -0.32
N ASP A 187 -15.58 6.69 0.96
CA ASP A 187 -15.98 8.02 1.41
C ASP A 187 -14.84 9.04 1.21
N ASP A 188 -15.14 10.32 1.49
CA ASP A 188 -14.17 11.39 1.34
C ASP A 188 -12.94 11.19 2.24
N GLU A 189 -13.08 10.51 3.39
CA GLU A 189 -11.97 10.20 4.29
C GLU A 189 -11.03 9.15 3.70
N PHE A 190 -11.56 8.09 3.07
CA PHE A 190 -10.77 7.13 2.31
C PHE A 190 -10.04 7.79 1.14
N LYS A 191 -10.73 8.63 0.34
CA LYS A 191 -10.10 9.35 -0.78
C LYS A 191 -8.98 10.27 -0.31
N LEU A 192 -9.21 11.02 0.78
CA LEU A 192 -8.19 11.86 1.40
C LEU A 192 -7.01 11.03 1.90
N SER A 193 -7.23 9.85 2.48
CA SER A 193 -6.13 8.98 2.94
C SER A 193 -5.26 8.47 1.79
N VAL A 194 -5.87 8.07 0.66
CA VAL A 194 -5.15 7.65 -0.56
C VAL A 194 -4.35 8.82 -1.13
N TYR A 195 -4.97 9.99 -1.25
CA TYR A 195 -4.29 11.19 -1.74
C TYR A 195 -3.15 11.64 -0.83
N SER A 196 -3.38 11.67 0.49
CA SER A 196 -2.36 12.06 1.47
C SER A 196 -1.17 11.11 1.45
N ARG A 197 -1.39 9.78 1.37
CA ARG A 197 -0.31 8.79 1.17
C ARG A 197 0.43 9.06 -0.14
N PHE A 198 -0.29 9.28 -1.23
CA PHE A 198 0.31 9.49 -2.55
C PHE A 198 1.14 10.79 -2.63
N LEU A 199 0.71 11.86 -1.96
CA LEU A 199 1.43 13.14 -1.87
C LEU A 199 2.74 13.04 -1.08
N GLN A 200 2.92 11.99 -0.28
CA GLN A 200 4.15 11.77 0.49
C GLN A 200 5.29 11.19 -0.36
N THR A 201 4.98 10.56 -1.50
CA THR A 201 6.03 10.00 -2.36
C THR A 201 6.81 11.11 -3.07
N SER A 202 8.13 11.01 -3.04
CA SER A 202 9.06 11.97 -3.68
C SER A 202 8.78 12.21 -5.18
N SER A 203 8.13 11.25 -5.84
CA SER A 203 7.79 11.30 -7.27
C SER A 203 6.31 11.61 -7.54
N CYS A 204 5.51 11.97 -6.52
CA CYS A 204 4.06 12.15 -6.63
C CYS A 204 3.63 12.96 -7.85
N GLY A 205 4.30 14.09 -8.11
CA GLY A 205 3.99 14.96 -9.26
C GLY A 205 4.03 14.23 -10.61
N LYS A 206 5.03 13.35 -10.82
CA LYS A 206 5.13 12.56 -12.07
C LYS A 206 3.89 11.70 -12.30
N TYR A 207 3.43 11.03 -11.24
CA TYR A 207 2.30 10.13 -11.34
C TYR A 207 0.98 10.88 -11.48
N LEU A 208 0.80 11.98 -10.74
CA LEU A 208 -0.39 12.82 -10.87
C LEU A 208 -0.51 13.40 -12.28
N ASP A 209 0.57 13.93 -12.83
CA ASP A 209 0.60 14.46 -14.19
C ASP A 209 0.19 13.40 -15.22
N VAL A 210 0.78 12.20 -15.15
CA VAL A 210 0.46 11.10 -16.08
C VAL A 210 -0.96 10.60 -15.87
N LEU A 211 -1.45 10.58 -14.64
CA LEU A 211 -2.80 10.15 -14.33
C LEU A 211 -3.82 11.12 -14.92
N ASP A 212 -3.64 12.41 -14.72
CA ASP A 212 -4.53 13.43 -15.25
C ASP A 212 -4.53 13.40 -16.79
N GLU A 213 -3.36 13.31 -17.43
CA GLU A 213 -3.26 13.11 -18.88
C GLU A 213 -3.96 11.82 -19.36
N THR A 214 -3.88 10.74 -18.58
CA THR A 214 -4.52 9.47 -18.91
C THR A 214 -6.04 9.56 -18.77
N LEU A 215 -6.54 10.19 -17.71
CA LEU A 215 -7.97 10.35 -17.47
C LEU A 215 -8.59 11.30 -18.51
N ASP A 216 -7.98 12.47 -18.75
CA ASP A 216 -8.41 13.42 -19.78
C ASP A 216 -8.63 12.75 -21.14
N LYS A 217 -7.79 11.77 -21.46
CA LYS A 217 -7.83 11.04 -22.73
C LYS A 217 -8.85 9.90 -22.76
N TYR A 218 -8.98 9.15 -21.67
CA TYR A 218 -9.65 7.84 -21.68
C TYR A 218 -10.91 7.77 -20.82
N GLU A 219 -11.21 8.76 -19.98
CA GLU A 219 -12.35 8.72 -19.06
C GLU A 219 -13.70 8.64 -19.78
N SER A 220 -13.82 9.25 -20.95
CA SER A 220 -15.06 9.25 -21.76
C SER A 220 -15.32 7.92 -22.46
N TYR A 221 -14.31 7.04 -22.52
CA TYR A 221 -14.45 5.72 -23.14
C TYR A 221 -15.18 4.77 -22.18
N ASN A 222 -16.08 3.96 -22.74
CA ASN A 222 -16.61 2.82 -21.99
C ASN A 222 -15.56 1.69 -21.93
N ALA A 223 -15.77 0.74 -21.02
CA ALA A 223 -14.82 -0.35 -20.77
C ALA A 223 -14.47 -1.14 -22.06
N TRP A 224 -15.45 -1.43 -22.91
CA TRP A 224 -15.25 -2.20 -24.14
C TRP A 224 -14.51 -1.42 -25.22
N SER A 225 -14.75 -0.11 -25.34
CA SER A 225 -13.95 0.74 -26.23
C SER A 225 -12.48 0.70 -25.83
N LEU A 226 -12.18 0.72 -24.53
CA LEU A 226 -10.80 0.58 -24.03
C LEU A 226 -10.23 -0.83 -24.31
N VAL A 227 -11.01 -1.90 -24.15
CA VAL A 227 -10.60 -3.26 -24.54
C VAL A 227 -10.23 -3.30 -26.02
N ASN A 228 -11.07 -2.76 -26.89
CA ASN A 228 -10.83 -2.71 -28.33
C ASN A 228 -9.54 -1.96 -28.69
N LEU A 229 -9.20 -0.89 -27.95
CA LEU A 229 -7.93 -0.20 -28.12
C LEU A 229 -6.74 -1.08 -27.74
N THR A 230 -6.86 -1.86 -26.66
CA THR A 230 -5.80 -2.80 -26.25
C THR A 230 -5.64 -3.98 -27.20
N HIS A 231 -6.65 -4.29 -28.02
CA HIS A 231 -6.62 -5.42 -28.96
C HIS A 231 -6.21 -5.01 -30.38
N GLN A 232 -5.89 -3.75 -30.64
CA GLN A 232 -5.49 -3.31 -31.97
C GLN A 232 -4.22 -4.03 -32.45
N PRO A 233 -4.08 -4.31 -33.76
CA PRO A 233 -2.89 -4.95 -34.31
C PRO A 233 -1.60 -4.20 -33.96
N GLY A 234 -0.59 -4.93 -33.49
CA GLY A 234 0.71 -4.39 -33.10
C GLY A 234 0.74 -3.71 -31.72
N THR A 235 -0.33 -3.82 -30.93
CA THR A 235 -0.28 -3.46 -29.51
C THR A 235 0.47 -4.52 -28.70
N PRO A 236 1.00 -4.19 -27.50
CA PRO A 236 1.69 -5.16 -26.66
C PRO A 236 0.85 -6.41 -26.37
N TRP A 237 -0.45 -6.24 -26.12
CA TRP A 237 -1.37 -7.37 -25.93
C TRP A 237 -1.52 -8.23 -27.19
N ASP A 238 -1.72 -7.62 -28.36
CA ASP A 238 -1.85 -8.35 -29.63
C ASP A 238 -0.58 -9.16 -29.94
N ILE A 239 0.58 -8.56 -29.74
CA ILE A 239 1.89 -9.17 -29.99
C ILE A 239 2.09 -10.40 -29.11
N VAL A 240 1.95 -10.27 -27.78
CA VAL A 240 2.23 -11.40 -26.87
C VAL A 240 1.20 -12.51 -26.98
N THR A 241 -0.04 -12.17 -27.40
CA THR A 241 -1.12 -13.15 -27.53
C THR A 241 -1.27 -13.75 -28.93
N GLU A 242 -0.49 -13.31 -29.91
CA GLU A 242 -0.63 -13.68 -31.32
C GLU A 242 -2.06 -13.43 -31.85
N GLY A 243 -2.61 -12.25 -31.56
CA GLY A 243 -3.99 -11.89 -31.90
C GLY A 243 -5.03 -12.63 -31.07
N GLY A 244 -4.78 -12.78 -29.76
CA GLY A 244 -5.70 -13.41 -28.81
C GLY A 244 -5.69 -14.94 -28.80
N ARG A 245 -4.79 -15.60 -29.53
CA ARG A 245 -4.69 -17.07 -29.59
C ARG A 245 -3.99 -17.69 -28.39
N ARG A 246 -3.13 -16.92 -27.71
CA ARG A 246 -2.30 -17.38 -26.58
C ARG A 246 -2.39 -16.41 -25.41
N LEU A 247 -3.36 -16.64 -24.53
CA LEU A 247 -3.58 -15.81 -23.35
C LEU A 247 -2.59 -16.13 -22.21
N ASN A 248 -2.67 -15.35 -21.13
CA ASN A 248 -1.88 -15.50 -19.89
C ASN A 248 -0.37 -15.30 -20.11
N LYS A 249 -0.02 -14.42 -21.04
CA LYS A 249 1.36 -14.02 -21.31
C LYS A 249 1.68 -12.74 -20.56
N ILE A 250 2.86 -12.68 -19.97
CA ILE A 250 3.38 -11.44 -19.37
C ILE A 250 3.67 -10.46 -20.51
N ILE A 251 3.19 -9.23 -20.38
CA ILE A 251 3.54 -8.11 -21.25
C ILE A 251 4.80 -7.49 -20.66
N ASP A 252 5.91 -7.65 -21.37
CA ASP A 252 7.21 -7.15 -20.93
C ASP A 252 7.27 -5.62 -20.99
N GLU A 253 7.99 -5.00 -20.05
CA GLU A 253 8.20 -3.56 -20.00
C GLU A 253 8.94 -3.06 -21.25
N ASP A 254 9.91 -3.83 -21.76
CA ASP A 254 10.68 -3.44 -22.94
C ASP A 254 9.79 -3.41 -24.18
N LEU A 255 8.81 -4.32 -24.27
CA LEU A 255 7.80 -4.28 -25.33
C LEU A 255 6.93 -3.02 -25.26
N ILE A 256 6.63 -2.54 -24.03
CA ILE A 256 5.87 -1.29 -23.83
C ILE A 256 6.73 -0.07 -24.19
N LYS A 257 8.04 -0.08 -23.88
CA LYS A 257 8.97 0.99 -24.26
C LYS A 257 9.09 1.15 -25.78
N GLU A 258 9.17 0.04 -26.51
CA GLU A 258 9.26 0.04 -27.97
C GLU A 258 7.91 0.37 -28.65
N PHE A 259 6.80 0.25 -27.92
CA PHE A 259 5.47 0.41 -28.48
C PHE A 259 5.09 1.88 -28.71
N THR A 260 4.97 2.26 -29.98
CA THR A 260 4.36 3.54 -30.38
C THR A 260 2.84 3.39 -30.51
N MET A 261 2.08 4.16 -29.73
CA MET A 261 0.63 4.26 -29.95
C MET A 261 0.40 5.09 -31.20
N LYS A 262 -0.18 4.50 -32.24
CA LYS A 262 -0.70 5.28 -33.36
C LYS A 262 -1.98 5.96 -32.89
N HIS A 263 -1.97 7.29 -32.85
CA HIS A 263 -3.15 8.13 -32.63
C HIS A 263 -3.73 8.54 -33.98
#